data_AF-A0A356UC52-F1
#
_entry.id   AF-A0A356UC52-F1
#
_cell.length_a   1.000
_cell.length_b   1.000
_cell.length_c   1.000
_cell.angle_alpha   90.00
_cell.angle_beta   90.00
_cell.angle_gamma   90.00
#
_symmetry.space_group_name_H-M   'P 1'
#
loop_
_entity.id
_entity.type
_entity.pdbx_description
1 polymer ?
#
loop_
_entity_poly.entity_id
_entity_poly.type
_entity_poly.pdbx_seq_one_letter_code
_entity_poly.pdbx_strand_id
1 'polypeptide(L)' 'MRTSEIFKNKTVLSLEIFPPQRTASVDIIYKTLDELQCLKPDFISVTYGAGGSATNTATLEIASAIKNHYGIE' A
#
# COMPACT_ATOMS: atom_id res chain seq x y z
N MET A 1 -7.38 -11.04 4.09
CA MET A 1 -8.15 -10.86 5.34
C MET A 1 -9.43 -10.10 5.03
N ARG A 2 -10.47 -10.14 5.88
CA ARG A 2 -11.60 -9.19 5.77
C ARG A 2 -11.32 -7.98 6.66
N THR A 3 -11.04 -6.82 6.06
CA THR A 3 -10.71 -5.59 6.79
C THR A 3 -11.81 -5.18 7.77
N SER A 4 -13.09 -5.41 7.41
CA SER A 4 -14.25 -5.15 8.27
C SER A 4 -14.23 -5.87 9.63
N GLU A 5 -13.54 -7.01 9.72
CA GLU A 5 -13.46 -7.77 10.97
C GLU A 5 -12.42 -7.19 11.95
N ILE A 6 -11.40 -6.47 11.46
CA ILE A 6 -10.35 -5.88 12.31
C ILE A 6 -10.94 -4.78 13.20
N PHE A 7 -11.84 -3.96 12.65
CA PHE A 7 -12.51 -2.86 13.35
C PHE A 7 -13.36 -3.30 14.54
N LYS A 8 -13.75 -4.59 14.62
CA LYS A 8 -14.51 -5.12 15.76
C LYS A 8 -13.63 -5.40 16.98
N ASN A 9 -12.32 -5.56 16.78
CA ASN A 9 -11.41 -6.12 17.79
C ASN A 9 -10.43 -5.09 18.36
N LYS A 10 -10.18 -3.99 17.65
CA LYS A 10 -9.30 -2.89 18.11
C LYS A 10 -9.52 -1.61 17.33
N THR A 11 -8.94 -0.51 17.82
CA THR A 11 -8.70 0.69 17.02
C THR A 11 -7.70 0.37 15.91
N VAL A 12 -8.08 0.63 14.67
CA VAL A 12 -7.32 0.24 13.48
C VAL A 12 -6.45 1.40 13.00
N LEU A 13 -5.18 1.11 12.69
CA LEU A 13 -4.29 2.05 12.00
C LEU A 13 -4.12 1.61 10.55
N SER A 14 -4.39 2.51 9.60
CA SER A 14 -4.15 2.26 8.18
C SER A 14 -3.38 3.40 7.54
N LEU A 15 -2.68 3.09 6.46
CA LEU A 15 -1.99 4.06 5.61
C LEU A 15 -2.56 4.01 4.19
N GLU A 16 -2.37 5.09 3.43
CA GLU A 16 -2.70 5.13 2.01
C GLU A 16 -1.48 5.53 1.19
N ILE A 17 -1.25 4.80 0.10
CA ILE A 17 -0.15 5.01 -0.82
C ILE A 17 -0.67 5.39 -2.20
N PHE A 18 -0.11 6.46 -2.72
CA PHE A 18 -0.30 6.88 -4.10
C PHE A 18 0.86 6.36 -4.93
N PRO A 19 0.61 5.64 -6.04
CA PRO A 19 1.67 5.26 -6.96
C PRO A 19 2.45 6.49 -7.44
N PRO A 20 3.78 6.39 -7.63
CA PRO A 20 4.58 7.50 -8.09
C PRO A 20 4.17 7.95 -9.50
N GLN A 21 4.54 9.18 -9.85
CA GLN A 21 4.42 9.65 -11.23
C GLN A 21 5.30 8.79 -12.15
N ARG A 22 4.96 8.69 -13.44
CA ARG A 22 5.64 7.82 -14.41
C ARG A 22 7.15 8.06 -14.54
N THR A 23 7.62 9.26 -14.23
CA THR A 23 9.04 9.64 -14.30
C THR A 23 9.81 9.34 -13.02
N ALA A 24 9.14 8.96 -11.94
CA ALA A 24 9.74 8.66 -10.65
C ALA A 24 9.86 7.14 -10.45
N SER A 25 10.93 6.72 -9.75
CA SER A 25 11.12 5.31 -9.42
C SER A 25 10.12 4.85 -8.36
N VAL A 26 9.62 3.62 -8.51
CA VAL A 26 8.83 2.92 -7.49
C VAL A 26 9.62 2.63 -6.22
N ASP A 27 10.95 2.62 -6.28
CA ASP A 27 11.82 2.37 -5.13
C ASP A 27 11.60 3.35 -3.98
N ILE A 28 11.13 4.57 -4.27
CA ILE A 28 10.81 5.55 -3.23
C ILE A 28 9.67 5.06 -2.33
N ILE A 29 8.72 4.31 -2.89
CA ILE A 29 7.62 3.70 -2.13
C ILE A 29 8.17 2.60 -1.22
N TYR A 30 9.02 1.71 -1.75
CA TYR A 30 9.60 0.63 -0.96
C TYR A 30 10.49 1.15 0.18
N LYS A 31 11.34 2.15 -0.10
CA LYS A 31 12.13 2.80 0.94
C LYS A 31 11.25 3.42 2.03
N THR A 32 10.15 4.07 1.63
CA THR A 32 9.19 4.65 2.59
C THR A 32 8.52 3.55 3.41
N LEU A 33 8.11 2.45 2.80
CA LEU A 33 7.53 1.30 3.50
C LEU A 33 8.50 0.70 4.52
N ASP A 34 9.78 0.57 4.16
CA ASP A 34 10.84 0.11 5.06
C ASP A 34 11.00 1.01 6.29
N GLU A 35 11.02 2.33 6.10
CA GLU A 35 11.12 3.30 7.19
C GLU A 35 9.88 3.31 8.09
N LEU A 36 8.71 2.99 7.55
CA LEU A 36 7.43 3.00 8.27
C LEU A 36 7.05 1.66 8.90
N GLN A 37 7.84 0.59 8.74
CA GLN A 37 7.52 -0.73 9.31
C GLN A 37 7.28 -0.69 10.83
N CYS A 38 7.93 0.24 11.54
CA CYS A 38 7.78 0.40 12.99
C CYS A 38 6.35 0.79 13.41
N LEU A 39 5.56 1.40 12.53
CA LEU A 39 4.19 1.82 12.79
C LEU A 39 3.22 0.64 12.86
N LYS A 40 3.55 -0.50 12.24
CA LYS A 40 2.73 -1.72 12.21
C LYS A 40 1.27 -1.44 11.81
N PRO A 41 1.01 -0.86 10.62
CA PRO A 41 -0.35 -0.65 10.15
C PRO A 41 -1.07 -1.99 9.95
N ASP A 42 -2.38 -1.97 10.15
CA ASP A 42 -3.26 -3.14 9.99
C ASP A 42 -3.55 -3.45 8.53
N PHE A 43 -3.62 -2.41 7.71
CA PHE A 43 -3.71 -2.52 6.26
C PHE A 43 -3.21 -1.24 5.59
N ILE A 44 -2.87 -1.34 4.30
CA ILE A 44 -2.46 -0.22 3.45
C ILE A 44 -3.28 -0.22 2.18
N SER A 45 -4.00 0.88 1.92
CA SER A 45 -4.64 1.07 0.61
C SER A 45 -3.63 1.58 -0.42
N VAL A 46 -3.74 1.09 -1.65
CA VAL A 46 -2.99 1.62 -2.79
C VAL A 46 -3.98 2.22 -3.77
N THR A 47 -3.85 3.53 -4.02
CA THR A 47 -4.78 4.26 -4.88
C THR A 47 -4.64 3.79 -6.33
N TYR A 48 -5.79 3.71 -7.02
CA TYR A 48 -5.85 3.38 -8.44
C TYR A 48 -6.26 4.63 -9.24
N GLY A 49 -5.41 5.06 -10.17
CA GLY A 49 -5.63 6.29 -10.93
C GLY A 49 -6.89 6.24 -11.81
N ALA A 50 -7.65 7.33 -11.82
CA ALA A 50 -8.80 7.46 -12.71
C ALA A 50 -8.37 7.33 -14.19
N GLY A 51 -9.08 6.53 -14.97
CA GLY A 51 -8.89 6.44 -16.42
C GLY A 51 -7.90 5.39 -16.92
N GLY A 52 -7.48 4.40 -16.11
CA GLY A 52 -6.87 3.19 -16.68
C GLY A 52 -5.41 3.32 -17.17
N SER A 53 -4.73 4.43 -16.86
CA SER A 53 -3.43 4.78 -17.48
C SER A 53 -2.28 3.87 -17.03
N ALA A 54 -1.12 3.91 -17.71
CA ALA A 54 0.07 3.09 -17.41
C ALA A 54 0.56 3.14 -15.94
N THR A 55 0.13 4.14 -15.16
CA THR A 55 0.34 4.23 -13.70
C THR A 55 -0.31 3.07 -12.92
N ASN A 56 -1.25 2.35 -13.54
CA ASN A 56 -2.02 1.29 -12.89
C ASN A 56 -1.25 -0.03 -12.74
N THR A 57 -0.24 -0.26 -13.58
CA THR A 57 0.67 -1.40 -13.39
C THR A 57 1.44 -1.24 -12.08
N ALA A 58 1.93 -0.03 -11.79
CA ALA A 58 2.59 0.27 -10.52
C ALA A 58 1.66 0.08 -9.32
N THR A 59 0.37 0.43 -9.42
CA THR A 59 -0.61 0.14 -8.35
C THR A 59 -0.64 -1.35 -8.00
N LEU A 60 -0.71 -2.22 -9.00
CA LEU A 60 -0.78 -3.67 -8.79
C LEU A 60 0.53 -4.22 -8.23
N GLU A 61 1.68 -3.75 -8.73
CA GLU A 61 2.99 -4.16 -8.24
C GLU A 61 3.22 -3.75 -6.78
N ILE A 62 2.86 -2.50 -6.42
CA ILE A 62 2.96 -2.00 -5.05
C ILE A 62 2.03 -2.79 -4.12
N ALA A 63 0.76 -2.97 -4.50
CA ALA A 63 -0.21 -3.73 -3.70
C ALA A 63 0.23 -5.19 -3.49
N SER A 64 0.76 -5.83 -4.54
CA SER A 64 1.32 -7.17 -4.46
C SER A 64 2.53 -7.24 -3.52
N ALA A 65 3.44 -6.27 -3.60
CA ALA A 65 4.61 -6.21 -2.72
C ALA A 65 4.22 -6.02 -1.25
N ILE A 66 3.30 -5.11 -0.95
CA ILE A 66 2.79 -4.88 0.43
C ILE A 66 2.28 -6.19 1.03
N LYS A 67 1.47 -6.93 0.27
CA LYS A 67 0.89 -8.19 0.73
C LYS A 67 1.91 -9.32 0.86
N ASN A 68 2.72 -9.52 -0.17
CA ASN A 68 3.55 -10.72 -0.29
C ASN A 68 4.95 -10.56 0.33
N HIS A 69 5.50 -9.34 0.37
CA HIS A 69 6.83 -9.08 0.91
C HIS A 69 6.78 -8.46 2.31
N TYR A 70 5.87 -7.51 2.55
CA TYR A 70 5.76 -6.84 3.86
C TYR A 70 4.77 -7.54 4.80
N GLY A 71 3.91 -8.43 4.29
CA GLY A 71 2.94 -9.18 5.10
C GLY A 71 1.84 -8.32 5.69
N ILE A 72 1.57 -7.16 5.08
CA ILE A 72 0.52 -6.21 5.49
C ILE A 72 -0.67 -6.38 4.54
N GLU A 73 -1.90 -6.26 5.04
CA GLU A 73 -3.09 -6.38 4.18
C GLU A 73 -3.34 -5.16 3.30
#